data_AF-A0A931M9U6-F1
#
_entry.id   AF-A0A931M9U6-F1
#
_cell.length_a   1.000
_cell.length_b   1.000
_cell.length_c   1.000
_cell.angle_alpha   90.00
_cell.angle_beta   90.00
_cell.angle_gamma   90.00
#
_symmetry.space_group_name_H-M   'P 1'
#
loop_
_entity.id
_entity.type
_entity.pdbx_description
1 polymer ?
#
loop_
_entity_poly.entity_id
_entity_poly.type
_entity_poly.pdbx_seq_one_letter_code
_entity_poly.pdbx_strand_id
1 'polypeptide(L)'
;MKLQITARNLELSETIKEDIRMKTEKLGTYYDHIMRCRVVVESPHRHHQEGVLYNVRIEIRVPDAELVVKQQPDKDLDVAIRDAFDSARRQLEDFVRQRRRDIKHHEETPHGEITALFTDKGYGFLTTPDGREIYFHEHSLINYKLKHLKVGTKVRFVEEQGEKGPQASTVTVID
;
A
#
# COMPACT_ATOMS: atom_id res chain seq x y z
N MET A 1 -9.27 11.51 -1.47
CA MET A 1 -9.67 10.81 -2.70
C MET A 1 -10.73 11.62 -3.47
N LYS A 2 -10.66 11.69 -4.81
CA LYS A 2 -11.71 12.29 -5.65
C LYS A 2 -12.65 11.21 -6.20
N LEU A 3 -13.96 11.30 -5.94
CA LEU A 3 -14.98 10.40 -6.48
C LEU A 3 -15.67 11.02 -7.70
N GLN A 4 -15.82 10.24 -8.77
CA GLN A 4 -16.66 10.57 -9.92
C GLN A 4 -17.66 9.45 -10.19
N ILE A 5 -18.96 9.79 -10.24
CA ILE A 5 -20.04 8.87 -10.57
C ILE A 5 -20.52 9.18 -12.00
N THR A 6 -20.70 8.16 -12.82
CA THR A 6 -21.21 8.29 -14.20
C THR A 6 -22.31 7.26 -14.43
N ALA A 7 -23.48 7.71 -14.87
CA ALA A 7 -24.59 6.85 -15.28
C ALA A 7 -24.73 6.86 -16.79
N ARG A 8 -24.95 5.69 -17.41
CA ARG A 8 -25.14 5.54 -18.86
C ARG A 8 -26.42 4.78 -19.16
N ASN A 9 -27.34 5.39 -19.90
CA ASN A 9 -28.65 4.82 -20.24
C ASN A 9 -29.54 4.51 -19.02
N LEU A 10 -29.29 5.15 -17.88
CA LEU A 10 -30.16 5.12 -16.70
C LEU A 10 -30.04 6.41 -15.89
N GLU A 11 -31.02 6.65 -15.03
CA GLU A 11 -30.96 7.66 -13.98
C GLU A 11 -30.68 6.99 -12.63
N LEU A 12 -29.69 7.49 -11.91
CA LEU A 12 -29.38 7.03 -10.55
C LEU A 12 -30.21 7.85 -9.55
N SER A 13 -30.94 7.17 -8.67
CA SER A 13 -31.57 7.81 -7.53
C SER A 13 -30.51 8.38 -6.56
N GLU A 14 -30.91 9.35 -5.75
CA GLU A 14 -30.01 9.90 -4.71
C GLU A 14 -29.58 8.84 -3.70
N THR A 15 -30.46 7.90 -3.34
CA THR A 15 -30.15 6.79 -2.44
C THR A 15 -28.99 5.92 -2.97
N ILE A 16 -28.98 5.64 -4.28
CA ILE A 16 -27.90 4.87 -4.91
C ILE A 16 -26.61 5.69 -4.97
N LYS A 17 -26.68 6.99 -5.26
CA LYS A 17 -25.49 7.86 -5.24
C LYS A 17 -24.89 7.95 -3.84
N GLU A 18 -25.72 8.03 -2.80
CA GLU A 18 -25.30 8.02 -1.40
C GLU A 18 -24.65 6.68 -1.02
N ASP A 19 -25.25 5.56 -1.42
CA ASP A 19 -24.66 4.24 -1.19
C ASP A 19 -23.27 4.11 -1.87
N ILE A 20 -23.16 4.54 -3.13
CA ILE A 20 -21.88 4.59 -3.85
C ILE A 20 -20.86 5.48 -3.13
N ARG A 21 -21.27 6.64 -2.60
CA ARG A 21 -20.38 7.53 -1.83
C ARG A 21 -19.89 6.85 -0.56
N MET A 22 -20.79 6.29 0.25
CA MET A 22 -20.43 5.58 1.49
C MET A 22 -19.50 4.40 1.23
N LYS A 23 -19.80 3.57 0.22
CA LYS A 23 -18.94 2.45 -0.16
C LYS A 23 -17.56 2.92 -0.64
N THR A 24 -17.51 4.04 -1.37
CA THR A 24 -16.25 4.65 -1.80
C THR A 24 -15.43 5.12 -0.61
N GLU A 25 -16.01 5.84 0.35
CA GLU A 25 -15.32 6.24 1.58
C GLU A 25 -14.75 5.03 2.32
N LYS A 26 -15.50 3.93 2.36
CA LYS A 26 -15.05 2.66 2.92
C LYS A 26 -13.82 2.10 2.22
N LEU A 27 -13.65 2.28 0.90
CA LEU A 27 -12.43 1.87 0.21
C LEU A 27 -11.20 2.64 0.71
N GLY A 28 -11.36 3.91 1.06
CA GLY A 28 -10.28 4.76 1.59
C GLY A 28 -9.74 4.30 2.96
N THR A 29 -10.51 3.51 3.72
CA THR A 29 -10.03 2.97 5.00
C THR A 29 -9.09 1.77 4.82
N TYR A 30 -9.12 1.11 3.65
CA TYR A 30 -8.22 0.00 3.31
C TYR A 30 -6.91 0.48 2.67
N TYR A 31 -6.96 1.61 1.96
CA TYR A 31 -5.79 2.26 1.38
C TYR A 31 -6.03 3.77 1.25
N ASP A 32 -5.19 4.57 1.90
CA ASP A 32 -5.32 6.02 2.02
C ASP A 32 -4.79 6.79 0.81
N HIS A 33 -3.87 6.20 0.05
CA HIS A 33 -3.28 6.83 -1.15
C HIS A 33 -4.15 6.71 -2.42
N ILE A 34 -5.46 6.52 -2.31
CA ILE A 34 -6.34 6.54 -3.47
C ILE A 34 -6.48 7.97 -4.01
N MET A 35 -5.96 8.19 -5.21
CA MET A 35 -6.01 9.50 -5.87
C MET A 35 -7.39 9.76 -6.46
N ARG A 36 -7.97 8.77 -7.14
CA ARG A 36 -9.28 8.88 -7.82
C ARG A 36 -10.02 7.56 -7.79
N CYS A 37 -11.34 7.63 -7.62
CA CYS A 37 -12.26 6.53 -7.83
C CYS A 37 -13.33 6.97 -8.83
N ARG A 38 -13.49 6.23 -9.92
CA ARG A 38 -14.56 6.45 -10.90
C ARG A 38 -15.49 5.26 -10.91
N VAL A 39 -16.77 5.51 -10.65
CA VAL A 39 -17.83 4.51 -10.71
C VAL A 39 -18.68 4.77 -11.93
N VAL A 40 -18.76 3.80 -12.83
CA VAL A 40 -19.59 3.84 -14.02
C VAL A 40 -20.68 2.78 -13.87
N VAL A 41 -21.93 3.23 -13.89
CA VAL A 41 -23.11 2.35 -13.90
C VAL A 41 -23.74 2.45 -15.29
N GLU A 42 -23.94 1.31 -15.93
CA GLU A 42 -24.47 1.21 -17.29
C GLU A 42 -25.61 0.19 -17.36
N SER A 43 -26.67 0.53 -18.08
CA SER A 43 -27.72 -0.40 -18.48
C SER A 43 -27.61 -0.68 -19.99
N PRO A 44 -27.61 -1.95 -20.44
CA PRO A 44 -27.60 -2.28 -21.86
C PRO A 44 -28.96 -1.98 -22.50
N HIS A 45 -28.92 -1.60 -23.78
CA HIS A 45 -30.11 -1.56 -24.61
C HIS A 45 -30.68 -2.98 -24.79
N ARG A 46 -32.02 -3.08 -24.75
CA ARG A 46 -32.85 -4.29 -24.82
C ARG A 46 -32.21 -5.44 -25.61
N HIS A 47 -31.88 -6.55 -24.95
CA HIS A 47 -31.66 -7.84 -25.60
C HIS A 47 -32.96 -8.66 -25.58
N HIS A 48 -33.30 -9.27 -26.71
CA HIS A 48 -34.66 -9.71 -27.01
C HIS A 48 -35.15 -10.98 -26.25
N GLN A 49 -34.37 -11.58 -25.33
CA GLN A 49 -34.81 -12.78 -24.56
C GLN A 49 -34.30 -12.93 -23.11
N GLU A 50 -33.41 -12.06 -22.60
CA GLU A 50 -32.93 -12.11 -21.21
C GLU A 50 -32.96 -10.69 -20.64
N GLY A 51 -33.53 -10.50 -19.45
CA GLY A 51 -33.91 -9.19 -18.88
C GLY A 51 -32.79 -8.16 -18.74
N VAL A 52 -33.14 -6.96 -18.23
CA VAL A 52 -32.20 -5.86 -18.00
C VAL A 52 -31.06 -6.32 -17.09
N LEU A 53 -29.80 -6.18 -17.54
CA LEU A 53 -28.61 -6.54 -16.77
C LEU A 53 -27.75 -5.30 -16.52
N TYR A 54 -27.68 -4.82 -15.29
CA TYR A 54 -26.84 -3.69 -14.90
C TYR A 54 -25.36 -4.08 -14.88
N ASN A 55 -24.53 -3.22 -15.47
CA ASN A 55 -23.08 -3.35 -15.45
C ASN A 55 -22.49 -2.22 -14.60
N VAL A 56 -21.69 -2.59 -13.60
CA VAL A 56 -20.98 -1.65 -12.75
C VAL A 56 -19.48 -1.84 -12.93
N ARG A 57 -18.81 -0.76 -13.33
CA ARG A 57 -17.35 -0.69 -13.50
C ARG A 57 -16.77 0.32 -12.53
N ILE A 58 -15.76 -0.10 -11.77
CA ILE A 58 -15.06 0.76 -10.82
C ILE A 58 -13.60 0.87 -11.26
N GLU A 59 -13.12 2.09 -11.46
CA GLU A 59 -11.74 2.41 -11.79
C GLU A 59 -11.12 3.15 -10.61
N ILE A 60 -10.12 2.53 -9.98
CA ILE A 60 -9.40 3.09 -8.83
C ILE A 60 -7.99 3.42 -9.29
N ARG A 61 -7.64 4.71 -9.24
CA ARG A 61 -6.28 5.19 -9.50
C ARG A 61 -5.54 5.39 -8.19
N VAL A 62 -4.44 4.66 -8.06
CA VAL A 62 -3.44 4.79 -7.01
C VAL A 62 -2.14 5.32 -7.63
N PRO A 63 -1.11 5.72 -6.86
CA PRO A 63 0.08 6.39 -7.41
C PRO A 63 0.77 5.60 -8.52
N ASP A 64 0.82 4.27 -8.37
CA ASP A 64 1.65 3.41 -9.21
C ASP A 64 0.85 2.39 -10.04
N ALA A 65 -0.48 2.43 -9.95
CA ALA A 65 -1.34 1.47 -10.62
C ALA A 65 -2.74 2.03 -10.86
N GLU A 66 -3.45 1.38 -11.78
CA GLU A 66 -4.87 1.57 -12.01
C GLU A 66 -5.57 0.21 -11.86
N LEU A 67 -6.45 0.11 -10.87
CA LEU A 67 -7.25 -1.08 -10.62
C LEU A 67 -8.59 -0.93 -11.34
N VAL A 68 -8.89 -1.82 -12.27
CA VAL A 68 -10.14 -1.82 -13.02
C VAL A 68 -10.96 -3.05 -12.63
N VAL A 69 -12.08 -2.79 -11.97
CA VAL A 69 -13.01 -3.82 -11.53
C VAL A 69 -14.09 -3.98 -12.59
N LYS A 70 -14.16 -5.18 -13.15
CA LYS A 70 -15.22 -5.61 -14.07
C LYS A 70 -16.07 -6.64 -13.35
N GLN A 71 -17.31 -6.29 -13.02
CA GLN A 71 -18.25 -7.20 -12.37
C GLN A 71 -19.12 -7.91 -13.41
N GLN A 72 -19.61 -9.10 -13.07
CA GLN A 72 -20.63 -9.76 -13.89
C GLN A 72 -21.93 -8.92 -13.88
N PRO A 73 -22.59 -8.76 -15.03
CA PRO A 73 -23.86 -8.04 -15.08
C PRO A 73 -24.93 -8.73 -14.22
N ASP A 74 -25.69 -7.96 -13.44
CA ASP A 74 -26.78 -8.48 -12.59
C ASP A 74 -28.12 -7.82 -12.93
N LYS A 75 -29.23 -8.52 -12.70
CA LYS A 75 -30.58 -7.97 -12.90
C LYS A 75 -30.95 -6.91 -11.86
N ASP A 76 -30.31 -6.95 -10.70
CA ASP A 76 -30.51 -6.05 -9.58
C ASP A 76 -29.33 -5.07 -9.48
N LEU A 77 -29.64 -3.77 -9.53
CA LEU A 77 -28.63 -2.72 -9.50
C LEU A 77 -27.90 -2.66 -8.15
N ASP A 78 -28.59 -2.86 -7.03
CA ASP A 78 -28.00 -2.85 -5.70
C ASP A 78 -27.03 -4.02 -5.51
N VAL A 79 -27.39 -5.19 -6.05
CA VAL A 79 -26.52 -6.37 -6.08
C VAL A 79 -25.29 -6.11 -6.95
N ALA A 80 -25.47 -5.58 -8.16
CA ALA A 80 -24.36 -5.25 -9.06
C ALA A 80 -23.38 -4.25 -8.43
N ILE A 81 -23.89 -3.22 -7.74
CA ILE A 81 -23.07 -2.24 -7.02
C ILE A 81 -22.33 -2.92 -5.86
N ARG A 82 -23.04 -3.69 -5.03
CA ARG A 82 -22.44 -4.39 -3.89
C ARG A 82 -21.29 -5.28 -4.32
N ASP A 83 -21.52 -6.13 -5.31
CA ASP A 83 -20.52 -7.08 -5.78
C ASP A 83 -19.32 -6.38 -6.42
N ALA A 84 -19.56 -5.30 -7.17
CA ALA A 84 -18.48 -4.49 -7.74
C ALA A 84 -17.61 -3.88 -6.63
N PHE A 85 -18.21 -3.32 -5.57
CA PHE A 85 -17.44 -2.76 -4.44
C PHE A 85 -16.73 -3.82 -3.61
N ASP A 86 -17.32 -5.00 -3.43
CA ASP A 86 -16.67 -6.12 -2.75
C ASP A 86 -15.47 -6.64 -3.55
N SER A 87 -15.60 -6.72 -4.87
CA SER A 87 -14.51 -7.05 -5.79
C SER A 87 -13.41 -5.97 -5.77
N ALA A 88 -13.80 -4.69 -5.78
CA ALA A 88 -12.87 -3.56 -5.66
C ALA A 88 -12.07 -3.60 -4.36
N ARG A 89 -12.74 -3.85 -3.24
CA ARG A 89 -12.11 -4.02 -1.93
C ARG A 89 -11.10 -5.17 -1.96
N ARG A 90 -11.47 -6.34 -2.49
CA ARG A 90 -10.56 -7.50 -2.58
C ARG A 90 -9.33 -7.17 -3.42
N GLN A 91 -9.52 -6.59 -4.61
CA GLN A 91 -8.39 -6.19 -5.48
C GLN A 91 -7.49 -5.17 -4.80
N LEU A 92 -8.05 -4.22 -4.05
CA LEU A 92 -7.28 -3.23 -3.31
C LEU A 92 -6.51 -3.86 -2.14
N GLU A 93 -7.14 -4.73 -1.36
CA GLU A 93 -6.47 -5.49 -0.29
C GLU A 93 -5.34 -6.36 -0.85
N ASP A 94 -5.55 -7.03 -1.99
CA ASP A 94 -4.53 -7.83 -2.66
C ASP A 94 -3.40 -6.96 -3.22
N PHE A 95 -3.71 -5.79 -3.79
CA PHE A 95 -2.72 -4.80 -4.20
C PHE A 95 -1.87 -4.35 -3.01
N VAL A 96 -2.48 -4.00 -1.87
CA VAL A 96 -1.77 -3.63 -0.64
C VAL A 96 -0.94 -4.80 -0.09
N ARG A 97 -1.45 -6.04 -0.16
CA ARG A 97 -0.71 -7.23 0.28
C ARG A 97 0.49 -7.52 -0.60
N GLN A 98 0.35 -7.45 -1.92
CA GLN A 98 1.44 -7.60 -2.89
C GLN A 98 2.45 -6.49 -2.71
N ARG A 99 1.99 -5.24 -2.62
CA ARG A 99 2.82 -4.09 -2.24
C ARG A 99 3.53 -4.29 -0.92
N ARG A 100 2.91 -4.80 0.15
CA ARG A 100 3.64 -5.06 1.40
C ARG A 100 4.66 -6.20 1.28
N ARG A 101 4.44 -7.16 0.37
CA ARG A 101 5.43 -8.19 0.02
C ARG A 101 6.57 -7.63 -0.83
N ASP A 102 6.28 -6.67 -1.71
CA ASP A 102 7.25 -5.98 -2.57
C ASP A 102 7.94 -4.80 -1.86
N ILE A 103 7.31 -4.17 -0.87
CA ILE A 103 7.83 -3.09 0.00
C ILE A 103 8.74 -3.67 1.08
N LYS A 104 8.66 -4.98 1.36
CA LYS A 104 9.79 -5.69 1.98
C LYS A 104 11.03 -5.75 1.07
N HIS A 105 10.93 -5.29 -0.18
CA HIS A 105 12.01 -5.27 -1.17
C HIS A 105 12.18 -3.94 -1.93
N HIS A 106 11.49 -2.85 -1.56
CA HIS A 106 11.66 -1.55 -2.25
C HIS A 106 11.34 -0.30 -1.41
N GLU A 107 11.84 -0.23 -0.18
CA GLU A 107 12.83 0.83 0.08
C GLU A 107 14.17 0.16 -0.19
N GLU A 108 15.14 0.83 -0.81
CA GLU A 108 16.52 0.33 -0.81
C GLU A 108 16.84 -0.05 0.63
N THR A 109 16.95 -1.35 0.93
CA THR A 109 16.97 -1.84 2.31
C THR A 109 17.86 -0.94 3.13
N PRO A 110 17.37 -0.27 4.21
CA PRO A 110 18.10 0.82 4.84
C PRO A 110 19.52 0.37 5.06
N HIS A 111 20.43 0.99 4.32
CA HIS A 111 21.82 0.62 4.31
C HIS A 111 22.61 1.82 4.73
N GLY A 112 23.77 1.55 5.30
CA GLY A 112 24.67 2.57 5.74
C GLY A 112 26.07 2.04 5.80
N GLU A 113 26.98 2.94 6.13
CA GLU A 113 28.37 2.63 6.33
C GLU A 113 28.70 2.83 7.80
N ILE A 114 29.43 1.88 8.40
CA ILE A 114 29.92 2.04 9.76
C ILE A 114 30.88 3.23 9.80
N THR A 115 30.55 4.27 10.55
CA THR A 115 31.37 5.48 10.67
C THR A 115 32.13 5.56 11.98
N ALA A 116 31.61 4.97 13.05
CA ALA A 116 32.28 4.91 14.34
C ALA A 116 31.98 3.61 15.10
N LEU A 117 33.00 3.09 15.79
CA LEU A 117 32.91 1.89 16.62
C LEU A 117 33.55 2.16 17.98
N PHE A 118 32.83 1.80 19.04
CA PHE A 118 33.30 1.89 20.41
C PHE A 118 33.24 0.49 21.03
N THR A 119 34.16 -0.38 20.60
CA THR A 119 34.16 -1.81 20.97
C THR A 119 34.20 -2.04 22.48
N ASP A 120 34.93 -1.21 23.22
CA ASP A 120 35.02 -1.31 24.69
C ASP A 120 33.71 -0.94 25.40
N LYS A 121 32.83 -0.22 24.70
CA LYS A 121 31.53 0.24 25.21
C LYS A 121 30.34 -0.50 24.61
N GLY A 122 30.55 -1.43 23.68
CA GLY A 122 29.49 -2.27 23.10
C GLY A 122 28.57 -1.58 22.10
N TYR A 123 28.96 -0.45 21.49
CA TYR A 123 28.11 0.26 20.52
C TYR A 123 28.88 0.86 19.34
N GLY A 124 28.14 1.32 18.34
CA GLY A 124 28.68 2.04 17.19
C GLY A 124 27.65 2.96 16.53
N PHE A 125 28.09 3.60 15.44
CA PHE A 125 27.27 4.45 14.58
C PHE A 125 27.43 4.04 13.13
N LEU A 126 26.34 4.16 12.38
CA LEU A 126 26.30 4.04 10.93
C LEU A 126 25.75 5.34 10.33
N THR A 127 26.19 5.65 9.12
CA THR A 127 25.67 6.79 8.36
C THR A 127 24.92 6.29 7.14
N THR A 128 23.71 6.82 6.95
CA THR A 128 22.85 6.52 5.80
C THR A 128 23.26 7.35 4.57
N PRO A 129 22.85 6.97 3.34
CA PRO A 129 23.14 7.73 2.13
C PRO A 129 22.64 9.19 2.15
N ASP A 130 21.57 9.47 2.88
CA ASP A 130 21.02 10.82 3.10
C ASP A 130 21.75 11.59 4.23
N GLY A 131 22.83 11.04 4.79
CA GLY A 131 23.71 11.70 5.74
C GLY A 131 23.23 11.68 7.19
N ARG A 132 22.21 10.88 7.53
CA ARG A 132 21.77 10.69 8.92
C ARG A 132 22.69 9.72 9.63
N GLU A 133 23.00 10.03 10.89
CA GLU A 133 23.74 9.13 11.76
C GLU A 133 22.77 8.33 12.64
N ILE A 134 22.95 7.01 12.68
CA ILE A 134 22.09 6.07 13.40
C ILE A 134 22.95 5.30 14.39
N TYR A 135 22.56 5.35 15.67
CA TYR A 135 23.18 4.60 16.75
C TYR A 135 22.80 3.12 16.69
N PHE A 136 23.72 2.21 17.01
CA PHE A 136 23.40 0.79 17.20
C PHE A 136 24.18 0.18 18.36
N HIS A 137 23.57 -0.79 19.04
CA HIS A 137 24.21 -1.58 20.09
C HIS A 137 24.76 -2.90 19.51
N GLU A 138 25.72 -3.53 20.18
CA GLU A 138 26.27 -4.82 19.74
C GLU A 138 25.21 -5.93 19.64
N HIS A 139 24.15 -5.84 20.44
CA HIS A 139 23.01 -6.77 20.41
C HIS A 139 22.14 -6.62 19.16
N SER A 140 22.23 -5.48 18.46
CA SER A 140 21.55 -5.29 17.19
C SER A 140 22.24 -6.08 16.05
N LEU A 141 23.49 -6.53 16.24
CA LEU A 141 24.23 -7.24 15.20
C LEU A 141 23.76 -8.69 15.06
N ILE A 142 23.38 -9.05 13.84
CA ILE A 142 22.95 -10.40 13.49
C ILE A 142 24.11 -11.17 12.86
N ASN A 143 24.42 -12.34 13.43
CA ASN A 143 25.49 -13.24 12.95
C ASN A 143 26.88 -12.60 12.84
N TYR A 144 27.10 -11.48 13.52
CA TYR A 144 28.34 -10.73 13.49
C TYR A 144 28.69 -10.22 14.90
N LYS A 145 29.97 -10.03 15.19
CA LYS A 145 30.43 -9.48 16.47
C LYS A 145 31.00 -8.09 16.26
N LEU A 146 30.71 -7.17 17.17
CA LEU A 146 31.17 -5.76 17.08
C LEU A 146 32.69 -5.66 16.87
N LYS A 147 33.46 -6.51 17.55
CA LYS A 147 34.94 -6.59 17.42
C LYS A 147 35.47 -6.98 16.03
N HIS A 148 34.63 -7.50 15.13
CA HIS A 148 35.02 -7.87 13.76
C HIS A 148 34.55 -6.83 12.73
N LEU A 149 33.80 -5.80 13.15
CA LEU A 149 33.42 -4.70 12.26
C LEU A 149 34.57 -3.73 12.08
N LYS A 150 34.56 -3.05 10.94
CA LYS A 150 35.49 -1.97 10.62
C LYS A 150 34.70 -0.74 10.19
N VAL A 151 35.26 0.45 10.46
CA VAL A 151 34.80 1.67 9.81
C VAL A 151 34.90 1.47 8.29
N GLY A 152 33.87 1.88 7.56
CA GLY A 152 33.74 1.62 6.13
C GLY A 152 32.91 0.38 5.75
N THR A 153 32.54 -0.45 6.73
CA THR A 153 31.76 -1.65 6.45
C THR A 153 30.36 -1.27 6.02
N LYS A 154 29.91 -1.78 4.87
CA LYS A 154 28.52 -1.62 4.44
C LYS A 154 27.62 -2.54 5.24
N VAL A 155 26.55 -1.98 5.76
CA VAL A 155 25.58 -2.71 6.57
C VAL A 155 24.18 -2.40 6.11
N ARG A 156 23.30 -3.36 6.36
CA ARG A 156 21.86 -3.21 6.34
C ARG A 156 21.36 -3.03 7.75
N PHE A 157 20.34 -2.24 7.96
CA PHE A 157 19.77 -2.04 9.28
C PHE A 157 18.24 -1.87 9.26
N VAL A 158 17.65 -1.99 10.44
CA VAL A 158 16.25 -1.63 10.70
C VAL A 158 16.26 -0.49 11.71
N GLU A 159 15.69 0.65 11.34
CA GLU A 159 15.57 1.83 12.21
C GLU A 159 14.37 1.68 13.15
N GLU A 160 14.52 2.13 14.39
CA GLU A 160 13.48 2.21 15.42
C GLU A 160 13.65 3.50 16.24
N GLN A 161 12.54 4.07 16.72
CA GLN A 161 12.57 5.23 17.61
C GLN A 161 13.00 4.82 19.02
N GLY A 162 14.19 5.23 19.44
CA GLY A 162 14.69 5.07 20.82
C GLY A 162 14.46 6.29 21.70
N GLU A 163 14.80 6.16 22.98
CA GLU A 163 14.67 7.23 24.00
C GLU A 163 15.50 8.48 23.67
N LYS A 164 16.62 8.31 22.97
CA LYS A 164 17.55 9.40 22.59
C LYS A 164 17.48 9.78 21.12
N GLY A 165 16.51 9.23 20.38
CA GLY A 165 16.40 9.41 18.93
C GLY A 165 16.41 8.09 18.15
N PRO A 166 16.46 8.17 16.82
CA PRO A 166 16.53 7.01 15.94
C PRO A 166 17.74 6.11 16.24
N GLN A 167 17.51 4.80 16.32
CA GLN A 167 18.54 3.79 16.51
C GLN A 167 18.29 2.57 15.61
N ALA A 168 19.33 1.78 15.35
CA ALA A 168 19.17 0.51 14.66
C ALA A 168 18.84 -0.62 15.63
N SER A 169 17.66 -1.21 15.48
CA SER A 169 17.22 -2.40 16.22
C SER A 169 17.81 -3.69 15.65
N THR A 170 18.27 -3.66 14.39
CA THR A 170 18.93 -4.78 13.70
C THR A 170 19.99 -4.24 12.76
N VAL A 171 21.16 -4.86 12.71
CA VAL A 171 22.29 -4.54 11.83
C VAL A 171 22.85 -5.83 11.24
N THR A 172 23.08 -5.88 9.93
CA THR A 172 23.63 -7.03 9.20
C THR A 172 24.67 -6.55 8.21
N VAL A 173 25.84 -7.18 8.16
CA VAL A 173 26.90 -6.84 7.19
C VAL A 173 26.47 -7.24 5.78
N ILE A 174 26.70 -6.34 4.82
CA ILE A 174 26.56 -6.59 3.38
C ILE A 174 27.98 -6.64 2.82
N ASP A 175 28.41 -7.82 2.39
CA ASP A 175 29.73 -8.05 1.78
C ASP A 175 29.76 -7.56 0.32
#